data_AF-A0A1T5M385-F1
#
_entry.id   AF-A0A1T5M385-F1
#
_cell.length_a   1.000
_cell.length_b   1.000
_cell.length_c   1.000
_cell.angle_alpha   90.00
_cell.angle_beta   90.00
_cell.angle_gamma   90.00
#
_symmetry.space_group_name_H-M   'P 1'
#
loop_
_entity.id
_entity.type
_entity.pdbx_description
1 polymer ?
#
loop_
_entity_poly.entity_id
_entity_poly.type
_entity_poly.pdbx_seq_one_letter_code
_entity_poly.pdbx_strand_id
1 'polypeptide(L)' 'MHIKEGEAYILQCDSAGKMYLIEGSSGEILDKISLGSNVEGSPAVYENMIVVGTRGQRIYGIKIK' A
#
# COMPACT_ATOMS: atom_id res chain seq x y z
N MET A 1 5.28 11.15 4.45
CA MET A 1 4.11 11.52 3.65
C MET A 1 3.77 12.96 4.03
N HIS A 2 3.90 13.91 3.12
CA HIS A 2 3.41 15.27 3.40
C HIS A 2 1.95 15.29 2.96
N ILE A 3 1.07 14.96 3.89
CA ILE A 3 -0.37 14.96 3.66
C ILE A 3 -0.83 16.37 3.94
N LYS A 4 -1.41 17.07 2.95
CA LYS A 4 -2.03 18.37 3.26
C LYS A 4 -3.24 18.14 4.15
N GLU A 5 -3.58 19.15 4.93
CA GLU A 5 -4.78 19.12 5.75
C GLU A 5 -6.01 18.84 4.85
N GLY A 6 -6.68 17.71 5.09
CA GLY A 6 -7.83 17.25 4.29
C GLY A 6 -7.52 16.21 3.19
N GLU A 7 -6.25 15.93 2.89
CA GLU A 7 -5.88 14.81 2.02
C GLU A 7 -5.85 13.51 2.84
N ALA A 8 -6.38 12.42 2.27
CA ALA A 8 -6.34 11.10 2.88
C ALA A 8 -6.09 10.07 1.78
N TYR A 9 -5.37 9.00 2.12
CA TYR A 9 -5.07 7.90 1.21
C TYR A 9 -5.34 6.58 1.89
N ILE A 10 -5.86 5.62 1.13
CA ILE A 10 -6.07 4.25 1.59
C ILE A 10 -5.03 3.36 0.93
N LEU A 11 -4.32 2.59 1.75
CA LEU A 11 -3.44 1.52 1.30
C LEU A 11 -4.12 0.19 1.56
N GLN A 12 -4.38 -0.55 0.49
CA GLN A 12 -5.05 -1.84 0.58
C GLN A 12 -4.24 -2.91 -0.13
N CYS A 13 -4.04 -4.03 0.55
CA CYS A 13 -3.46 -5.23 -0.05
C CYS A 13 -4.54 -6.32 -0.17
N ASP A 14 -4.41 -7.20 -1.16
CA ASP A 14 -5.33 -8.31 -1.37
C ASP A 14 -4.64 -9.69 -1.43
N SER A 15 -5.45 -10.74 -1.42
CA SER A 15 -4.98 -12.12 -1.46
C SER A 15 -4.42 -12.56 -2.81
N ALA A 16 -4.64 -11.77 -3.87
CA ALA A 16 -3.99 -11.96 -5.16
C ALA A 16 -2.58 -11.33 -5.20
N GLY A 17 -2.13 -10.72 -4.10
CA GLY A 17 -0.83 -10.08 -4.00
C GLY A 17 -0.77 -8.74 -4.73
N LYS A 18 -1.89 -8.01 -4.80
CA LYS A 18 -1.91 -6.64 -5.29
C LYS A 18 -1.90 -5.69 -4.11
N MET A 19 -1.22 -4.56 -4.28
CA MET A 19 -1.30 -3.41 -3.39
C MET A 19 -1.85 -2.23 -4.20
N TYR A 20 -2.82 -1.54 -3.62
CA TYR A 20 -3.50 -0.39 -4.20
C TYR A 20 -3.23 0.84 -3.35
N LEU A 21 -2.97 1.96 -4.02
CA LEU A 21 -3.03 3.29 -3.44
C LEU A 21 -4.31 3.95 -3.94
N ILE A 22 -5.16 4.36 -3.01
CA ILE A 22 -6.51 4.86 -3.31
C ILE A 22 -6.64 6.24 -2.70
N GLU A 23 -7.21 7.20 -3.44
CA GLU A 23 -7.57 8.51 -2.91
C GLU A 23 -8.72 8.34 -1.90
N GLY A 24 -8.53 8.85 -0.68
CA GLY A 24 -9.46 8.63 0.42
C GLY A 24 -10.81 9.34 0.27
N SER A 25 -10.88 10.41 -0.53
CA SER A 25 -12.09 11.20 -0.75
C SER A 25 -12.98 10.62 -1.87
N SER A 26 -12.39 10.28 -3.02
CA SER A 26 -13.12 9.81 -4.21
C SER A 26 -13.19 8.29 -4.32
N GLY A 27 -12.26 7.56 -3.70
CA GLY A 27 -12.06 6.13 -3.93
C GLY A 27 -11.34 5.81 -5.24
N GLU A 28 -10.81 6.80 -5.95
CA GLU A 28 -10.03 6.58 -7.17
C GLU A 28 -8.74 5.77 -6.87
N ILE A 29 -8.47 4.76 -7.69
CA ILE A 29 -7.20 4.01 -7.61
C ILE A 29 -6.12 4.84 -8.32
N LEU A 30 -5.22 5.42 -7.52
CA LEU A 30 -4.12 6.24 -8.00
C LEU A 30 -2.94 5.40 -8.50
N ASP A 31 -2.66 4.28 -7.83
CA ASP A 31 -1.60 3.35 -8.23
C ASP A 31 -1.92 1.90 -7.84
N LYS A 32 -1.31 0.96 -8.55
CA LYS A 32 -1.41 -0.48 -8.30
C LYS A 32 -0.10 -1.18 -8.63
N ILE A 33 0.42 -1.92 -7.65
CA ILE A 33 1.60 -2.77 -7.84
C ILE A 33 1.32 -4.23 -7.54
N SER A 34 2.15 -5.12 -8.09
CA SER A 34 2.10 -6.55 -7.86
C SER A 34 3.22 -6.97 -6.91
N LEU A 35 2.86 -7.54 -5.76
CA LEU A 35 3.77 -8.09 -4.76
C LEU A 35 4.02 -9.60 -4.95
N GLY A 36 3.41 -10.18 -6.00
CA GLY A 36 3.72 -11.52 -6.52
C GLY A 36 3.19 -12.68 -5.66
N SER A 37 2.66 -12.43 -4.48
CA SER A 37 2.05 -13.43 -3.62
C SER A 37 1.05 -12.78 -2.65
N ASN A 38 0.14 -13.60 -2.14
CA ASN A 38 -0.89 -13.23 -1.17
C ASN A 38 -0.34 -12.40 0.01
N VAL A 39 -1.06 -11.32 0.34
CA VAL A 39 -0.83 -10.50 1.51
C VAL A 39 -1.99 -10.68 2.49
N GLU A 40 -1.70 -11.28 3.65
CA GLU A 40 -2.68 -11.47 4.73
C GLU A 40 -2.39 -10.58 5.95
N GLY A 41 -1.18 -10.02 6.02
CA GLY A 41 -0.80 -9.08 7.07
C GLY A 41 -1.14 -7.64 6.70
N SER A 42 -1.34 -6.80 7.70
CA SER A 42 -1.52 -5.37 7.50
C SER A 42 -0.23 -4.71 7.01
N PRO A 43 -0.27 -3.78 6.02
CA PRO A 43 0.87 -2.96 5.68
C PRO A 43 1.21 -2.00 6.83
N ALA A 44 2.50 -1.75 7.05
CA ALA A 44 2.98 -0.75 8.00
C ALA A 44 3.53 0.47 7.24
N VAL A 45 3.19 1.68 7.71
CA VAL A 45 3.63 2.93 7.09
C VAL A 45 4.43 3.73 8.10
N TYR A 46 5.62 4.17 7.71
CA TYR A 46 6.44 5.10 8.48
C TYR A 46 7.13 6.06 7.52
N GLU A 47 7.00 7.36 7.76
CA GLU A 47 7.49 8.41 6.87
C GLU A 47 7.04 8.26 5.40
N ASN A 48 7.95 7.86 4.50
CA ASN A 48 7.67 7.64 3.07
C ASN A 48 7.86 6.17 2.66
N MET A 49 7.88 5.25 3.62
CA MET A 49 8.06 3.83 3.40
C MET A 49 6.81 3.06 3.82
N ILE A 50 6.38 2.16 2.94
CA ILE A 50 5.39 1.12 3.22
C ILE A 50 6.12 -0.21 3.30
N VAL A 51 5.91 -0.97 4.38
CA VAL A 51 6.46 -2.31 4.56
C VAL A 51 5.35 -3.34 4.48
N VAL A 52 5.51 -4.33 3.60
CA VAL A 52 4.52 -5.40 3.38
C VAL A 52 5.21 -6.76 3.42
N GLY A 53 4.74 -7.64 4.30
CA GLY A 53 5.10 -9.06 4.30
C GLY A 53 4.13 -9.89 3.47
N THR A 54 4.64 -10.81 2.65
CA THR A 54 3.82 -11.69 1.81
C THR A 54 3.98 -13.16 2.21
N ARG A 55 2.98 -13.98 1.87
CA ARG A 55 3.08 -15.46 1.98
C ARG A 55 4.13 -16.06 1.05
N GLY A 56 4.63 -15.29 0.09
CA GLY A 56 5.75 -15.64 -0.78
C GLY A 56 7.13 -15.56 -0.10
N GLN A 57 7.18 -15.48 1.23
CA GLN A 57 8.40 -15.41 2.04
C GLN A 57 9.27 -14.19 1.69
N ARG A 58 8.61 -13.08 1.32
CA ARG A 58 9.28 -11.82 0.95
C ARG A 58 8.70 -10.66 1.75
N ILE A 59 9.59 -9.72 2.09
CA ILE A 59 9.23 -8.42 2.64
C ILE A 59 9.55 -7.37 1.58
N TYR A 60 8.56 -6.53 1.28
CA TYR A 60 8.69 -5.43 0.34
C TYR A 60 8.77 -4.11 1.11
N GLY A 61 9.73 -3.27 0.74
CA GLY A 61 9.77 -1.86 1.08
C GLY A 61 9.37 -1.05 -0.15
N ILE A 62 8.26 -0.32 -0.08
CA ILE A 62 7.78 0.54 -1.15
C ILE A 62 7.93 1.99 -0.73
N LYS A 63 8.67 2.76 -1.53
CA LYS A 63 8.79 4.21 -1.32
C LYS A 63 7.62 4.93 -1.99
N ILE A 64 6.95 5.78 -1.22
CA ILE A 64 5.99 6.74 -1.73
C ILE A 64 6.79 7.93 -2.27
N LYS A 65 6.56 8.31 -3.53
CA LYS A 65 7.15 9.49 -4.16
C LYS A 65 6.17 10.64 -4.23
#